data_AF-A0A9D7SVC8-F1
#
_entry.id   AF-A0A9D7SVC8-F1
#
_cell.length_a   1.000
_cell.length_b   1.000
_cell.length_c   1.000
_cell.angle_alpha   90.00
_cell.angle_beta   90.00
_cell.angle_gamma   90.00
#
_symmetry.space_group_name_H-M   'P 1'
#
loop_
_entity.id
_entity.type
_entity.pdbx_description
1 polymer ?
#
loop_
_entity_poly.entity_id
_entity_poly.type
_entity_poly.pdbx_seq_one_letter_code
_entity_poly.pdbx_strand_id
1 'polypeptide(L)'
;MAQTIEIKRQLHTPFLLRLVIFWMIIFALFRFVFLAFHINIITHAGLFPAAQSMIAGFRLDLSTISFLIFPSFIFWILNQFVRRRIITVLNMAYTVVVVFSISLLAVSNIKMYHEWGALLNFGVFDYVAHPHEVLTFISTSQLFLLIGFLILYFGFSLWLFKKIVTNFSAPVKNVFLKTTLIIMPIVILPVMARGGLQLAPINESSAYFSKTPFYNHVAINPAWYFLHSYFDLKTTKNPYVYMDGAEAEKRNKNLFLKAKHHCFNPEVC
;
A
#
# COMPACT_ATOMS: atom_id res chain seq x y z
N MET A 1 -3.62 23.98 -31.21
CA MET A 1 -2.98 24.96 -30.30
C MET A 1 -3.05 24.51 -28.83
N ALA A 2 -4.22 24.10 -28.31
CA ALA A 2 -4.35 23.58 -26.92
C ALA A 2 -3.51 22.33 -26.63
N GLN A 3 -3.54 21.30 -27.49
CA GLN A 3 -2.68 20.11 -27.35
C GLN A 3 -1.17 20.45 -27.40
N THR A 4 -0.79 21.42 -28.23
CA THR A 4 0.61 21.84 -28.38
C THR A 4 1.13 22.58 -27.14
N ILE A 5 0.26 23.36 -26.48
CA ILE A 5 0.53 24.03 -25.20
C ILE A 5 0.61 23.01 -24.06
N GLU A 6 -0.28 22.01 -24.05
CA GLU A 6 -0.29 20.93 -23.04
C GLU A 6 0.99 20.07 -23.13
N ILE A 7 1.44 19.74 -24.34
CA ILE A 7 2.70 19.03 -24.60
C ILE A 7 3.93 19.87 -24.19
N LYS A 8 3.93 21.19 -24.46
CA LYS A 8 5.03 22.09 -24.01
C LYS A 8 5.08 22.24 -22.48
N ARG A 9 3.93 22.30 -21.80
CA ARG A 9 3.84 22.37 -20.33
C ARG A 9 4.25 21.06 -19.66
N GLN A 10 3.92 19.91 -20.26
CA GLN A 10 4.40 18.60 -19.82
C GLN A 10 5.92 18.45 -19.88
N LEU A 11 6.62 19.26 -20.68
CA LEU A 11 8.08 19.25 -20.80
C LEU A 11 8.80 19.95 -19.63
N HIS A 12 8.11 20.83 -18.89
CA HIS A 12 8.71 21.59 -17.77
C HIS A 12 8.63 20.88 -16.42
N THR A 13 7.65 19.99 -16.22
CA THR A 13 7.51 19.24 -14.96
C THR A 13 8.43 18.01 -14.96
N PRO A 14 9.31 17.84 -13.96
CA PRO A 14 10.20 16.67 -13.88
C PRO A 14 9.43 15.35 -13.92
N PHE A 15 9.98 14.34 -14.60
CA PHE A 15 9.38 13.01 -14.73
C PHE A 15 8.97 12.39 -13.39
N LEU A 16 9.82 12.47 -12.37
CA LEU A 16 9.53 11.93 -11.04
C LEU A 16 8.40 12.66 -10.34
N LEU A 17 8.30 13.98 -10.48
CA LEU A 17 7.22 14.74 -9.87
C LEU A 17 5.85 14.32 -10.46
N ARG A 18 5.80 14.03 -11.77
CA ARG A 18 4.60 13.48 -12.42
C ARG A 18 4.23 12.11 -11.86
N LEU A 19 5.22 11.25 -11.57
CA LEU A 19 4.98 9.96 -10.91
C LEU A 19 4.47 10.11 -9.47
N VAL A 20 5.02 11.04 -8.69
CA VAL A 20 4.55 11.33 -7.33
C VAL A 20 3.09 11.78 -7.37
N ILE A 21 2.76 12.74 -8.24
CA ILE A 21 1.38 13.24 -8.40
C ILE A 21 0.44 12.11 -8.82
N PHE A 22 0.85 11.28 -9.77
CA PHE A 22 0.08 10.12 -10.21
C PHE A 22 -0.26 9.20 -9.04
N TRP A 23 0.73 8.74 -8.27
CA TRP A 23 0.49 7.83 -7.16
C TRP A 23 -0.32 8.46 -6.02
N MET A 24 -0.12 9.75 -5.73
CA MET A 24 -0.94 10.48 -4.76
C MET A 24 -2.43 10.45 -5.15
N ILE A 25 -2.75 10.65 -6.42
CA ILE A 25 -4.14 10.59 -6.92
C ILE A 25 -4.69 9.17 -6.80
N ILE A 26 -3.90 8.15 -7.15
CA ILE A 26 -4.32 6.74 -7.06
C ILE A 26 -4.61 6.32 -5.61
N PHE A 27 -3.76 6.69 -4.66
CA PHE A 27 -3.97 6.39 -3.24
C PHE A 27 -5.12 7.18 -2.63
N ALA A 28 -5.28 8.46 -2.99
CA ALA A 28 -6.45 9.23 -2.59
C ALA A 28 -7.74 8.61 -3.13
N LEU A 29 -7.77 8.23 -4.41
CA LEU A 29 -8.92 7.55 -5.02
C LEU A 29 -9.25 6.24 -4.29
N PHE A 30 -8.25 5.43 -3.95
CA PHE A 30 -8.46 4.24 -3.15
C PHE A 30 -9.15 4.56 -1.82
N ARG A 31 -8.66 5.56 -1.06
CA ARG A 31 -9.30 5.91 0.22
C ARG A 31 -10.72 6.41 0.05
N PHE A 32 -10.99 7.22 -0.98
CA PHE A 32 -12.36 7.66 -1.29
C PHE A 32 -13.29 6.50 -1.59
N VAL A 33 -12.86 5.57 -2.44
CA VAL A 33 -13.60 4.34 -2.73
C VAL A 33 -13.80 3.53 -1.46
N PHE A 34 -12.74 3.33 -0.67
CA PHE A 34 -12.79 2.53 0.54
C PHE A 34 -13.81 3.07 1.55
N LEU A 35 -13.85 4.38 1.75
CA LEU A 35 -14.87 5.05 2.57
C LEU A 35 -16.28 4.89 1.98
N ALA A 36 -16.44 5.01 0.66
CA ALA A 36 -17.73 4.87 0.00
C ALA A 36 -18.31 3.45 0.17
N PHE A 37 -17.48 2.42 0.04
CA PHE A 37 -17.90 1.03 0.28
C PHE A 37 -18.27 0.75 1.74
N HIS A 38 -17.69 1.51 2.68
CA HIS A 38 -17.91 1.35 4.12
C HIS A 38 -18.67 2.53 4.73
N ILE A 39 -19.53 3.20 3.94
CA ILE A 39 -20.27 4.40 4.36
C ILE A 39 -21.14 4.15 5.61
N ASN A 40 -21.65 2.93 5.77
CA ASN A 40 -22.45 2.51 6.92
C ASN A 40 -21.67 2.54 8.24
N ILE A 41 -20.34 2.49 8.22
CA ILE A 41 -19.51 2.64 9.42
C ILE A 41 -19.36 4.13 9.78
N ILE A 42 -19.33 4.99 8.77
CA ILE A 42 -19.17 6.46 8.91
C ILE A 42 -20.42 7.10 9.52
N THR A 43 -21.61 6.60 9.19
CA THR A 43 -22.88 7.13 9.71
C THR A 43 -22.97 7.07 11.23
N HIS A 44 -22.27 6.13 11.87
CA HIS A 44 -22.24 5.99 13.34
C HIS A 44 -21.06 6.70 14.01
N ALA A 45 -19.93 6.84 13.31
CA ALA A 45 -18.67 7.29 13.91
C ALA A 45 -18.21 8.71 13.49
N GLY A 46 -18.92 9.35 12.55
CA GLY A 46 -18.77 10.76 12.18
C GLY A 46 -18.00 11.02 10.89
N LEU A 47 -18.38 12.07 10.16
CA LEU A 47 -17.76 12.41 8.86
C LEU A 47 -16.39 13.09 9.01
N PHE A 48 -16.17 13.83 10.10
CA PHE A 48 -14.93 14.59 10.30
C PHE A 48 -13.69 13.69 10.39
N PRO A 49 -13.67 12.60 11.18
CA PRO A 49 -12.57 11.64 11.16
C PRO A 49 -12.37 10.99 9.79
N ALA A 50 -13.43 10.77 9.00
CA ALA A 50 -13.30 10.26 7.64
C ALA A 50 -12.48 11.22 6.75
N ALA A 51 -12.75 12.52 6.82
CA ALA A 51 -11.97 13.53 6.11
C ALA A 51 -10.52 13.62 6.63
N GLN A 52 -10.32 13.56 7.95
CA GLN A 52 -8.99 13.57 8.56
C GLN A 52 -8.12 12.38 8.10
N SER A 53 -8.72 11.21 7.85
CA SER A 53 -7.99 10.03 7.38
C SER A 53 -7.25 10.26 6.06
N MET A 54 -7.72 11.20 5.23
CA MET A 54 -7.06 11.58 3.96
C MET A 54 -5.69 12.25 4.18
N ILE A 55 -5.55 12.96 5.30
CA ILE A 55 -4.33 13.69 5.64
C ILE A 55 -3.44 12.83 6.53
N ALA A 56 -4.02 12.09 7.47
CA ALA A 56 -3.28 11.23 8.40
C ALA A 56 -2.41 10.19 7.68
N GLY A 57 -2.89 9.66 6.55
CA GLY A 57 -2.19 8.67 5.74
C GLY A 57 -1.07 9.21 4.84
N PHE A 58 -0.93 10.54 4.73
CA PHE A 58 -0.06 11.18 3.72
C PHE A 58 1.41 10.73 3.81
N ARG A 59 1.94 10.56 5.03
CA ARG A 59 3.34 10.17 5.22
C ARG A 59 3.59 8.72 4.79
N LEU A 60 2.64 7.83 5.03
CA LEU A 60 2.70 6.44 4.55
C LEU A 60 2.59 6.37 3.03
N ASP A 61 1.78 7.24 2.41
CA ASP A 61 1.74 7.34 0.95
C ASP A 61 3.08 7.77 0.40
N LEU A 62 3.68 8.85 0.92
CA LEU A 62 5.00 9.30 0.44
C LEU A 62 6.07 8.21 0.58
N SER A 63 6.04 7.47 1.69
CA SER A 63 6.91 6.31 1.90
C SER A 63 6.70 5.26 0.81
N THR A 64 5.45 4.86 0.58
CA THR A 64 5.10 3.89 -0.49
C THR A 64 5.55 4.38 -1.86
N ILE A 65 5.24 5.63 -2.20
CA ILE A 65 5.60 6.26 -3.48
C ILE A 65 7.09 6.18 -3.71
N SER A 66 7.91 6.48 -2.68
CA SER A 66 9.37 6.46 -2.81
C SER A 66 9.89 5.10 -3.28
N PHE A 67 9.33 4.01 -2.76
CA PHE A 67 9.68 2.65 -3.17
C PHE A 67 9.18 2.35 -4.59
N LEU A 68 7.94 2.72 -4.92
CA LEU A 68 7.36 2.44 -6.23
C LEU A 68 8.06 3.19 -7.37
N ILE A 69 8.49 4.44 -7.13
CA ILE A 69 9.12 5.27 -8.17
C ILE A 69 10.62 5.05 -8.30
N PHE A 70 11.26 4.38 -7.33
CA PHE A 70 12.71 4.17 -7.35
C PHE A 70 13.21 3.40 -8.59
N PRO A 71 12.61 2.26 -9.01
CA PRO A 71 13.02 1.61 -10.26
C PRO A 71 12.82 2.49 -11.50
N SER A 72 11.71 3.23 -11.56
CA SER A 72 11.44 4.18 -12.65
C SER A 72 12.45 5.33 -12.68
N PHE A 73 12.94 5.76 -11.52
CA PHE A 73 14.03 6.73 -11.40
C PHE A 73 15.33 6.19 -11.99
N ILE A 74 15.70 4.94 -11.69
CA ILE A 74 16.89 4.30 -12.29
C ILE A 74 16.77 4.22 -13.81
N PHE A 75 15.62 3.77 -14.34
CA PHE A 75 15.40 3.76 -15.79
C PHE A 75 15.46 5.16 -16.40
N TRP A 76 14.95 6.18 -15.72
CA TRP A 76 15.05 7.56 -16.17
C TRP A 76 16.51 8.03 -16.22
N ILE A 77 17.33 7.76 -15.19
CA ILE A 77 18.78 8.06 -15.20
C ILE A 77 19.45 7.41 -16.40
N LEU A 78 19.25 6.09 -16.61
CA LEU A 78 19.86 5.37 -17.73
C LEU A 78 19.49 6.00 -19.07
N ASN A 79 18.23 6.42 -19.23
CA ASN A 79 17.77 7.10 -20.44
C ASN A 79 18.37 8.52 -20.64
N GLN A 80 18.86 9.19 -19.57
CA GLN A 80 19.57 10.47 -19.70
C GLN A 80 20.97 10.33 -20.34
N PHE A 81 21.57 9.15 -20.28
CA PHE A 81 22.89 8.86 -20.84
C PHE A 81 22.80 8.03 -22.13
N VAL A 82 21.90 7.04 -22.15
CA VAL A 82 21.78 6.07 -23.24
C VAL A 82 20.32 6.02 -23.68
N ARG A 83 19.97 6.80 -24.71
CA ARG A 83 18.60 6.83 -25.23
C ARG A 83 18.30 5.56 -26.03
N ARG A 84 17.71 4.56 -25.38
CA ARG A 84 17.27 3.31 -26.02
C ARG A 84 15.79 3.06 -25.76
N ARG A 85 15.07 2.66 -26.80
CA ARG A 85 13.65 2.28 -26.74
C ARG A 85 13.38 1.21 -25.68
N ILE A 86 14.31 0.27 -25.48
CA ILE A 86 14.19 -0.81 -24.49
C ILE A 86 14.00 -0.28 -23.07
N ILE A 87 14.68 0.82 -22.68
CA ILE A 87 14.59 1.37 -21.32
C ILE A 87 13.18 1.91 -21.06
N THR A 88 12.60 2.60 -22.04
CA THR A 88 11.22 3.09 -21.97
C THR A 88 10.21 1.94 -21.91
N VAL A 89 10.43 0.87 -22.69
CA VAL A 89 9.58 -0.32 -22.68
C VAL A 89 9.65 -1.05 -21.33
N LEU A 90 10.84 -1.23 -20.77
CA LEU A 90 11.02 -1.86 -19.45
C LEU A 90 10.35 -1.05 -18.34
N ASN A 91 10.50 0.28 -18.34
CA ASN A 91 9.80 1.14 -17.39
C ASN A 91 8.28 1.07 -17.54
N MET A 92 7.78 1.00 -18.78
CA MET A 92 6.34 0.82 -19.03
C MET A 92 5.85 -0.53 -18.50
N ALA A 93 6.56 -1.62 -18.79
CA ALA A 93 6.22 -2.95 -18.31
C ALA A 93 6.22 -3.01 -16.77
N TYR A 94 7.27 -2.50 -16.13
CA TYR A 94 7.36 -2.35 -14.68
C TYR A 94 6.14 -1.58 -14.14
N THR A 95 5.84 -0.42 -14.72
CA THR A 95 4.72 0.41 -14.23
C THR A 95 3.38 -0.31 -14.36
N VAL A 96 3.13 -1.00 -15.48
CA VAL A 96 1.89 -1.78 -15.68
C VAL A 96 1.76 -2.86 -14.61
N VAL A 97 2.83 -3.61 -14.33
CA VAL A 97 2.83 -4.65 -13.29
C VAL A 97 2.58 -4.06 -11.90
N VAL A 98 3.23 -2.95 -11.57
CA VAL A 98 3.05 -2.28 -10.27
C VAL A 98 1.63 -1.72 -10.14
N VAL A 99 1.11 -1.05 -11.16
CA VAL A 99 -0.27 -0.53 -11.16
C VAL A 99 -1.28 -1.66 -11.04
N PHE A 100 -1.05 -2.80 -11.68
CA PHE A 100 -1.89 -3.99 -11.51
C PHE A 100 -1.84 -4.50 -10.07
N SER A 101 -0.64 -4.63 -9.49
CA SER A 101 -0.45 -5.10 -8.12
C SER A 101 -1.11 -4.19 -7.09
N ILE A 102 -0.97 -2.87 -7.24
CA ILE A 102 -1.62 -1.88 -6.36
C ILE A 102 -3.14 -1.94 -6.52
N SER A 103 -3.65 -2.07 -7.74
CA SER A 103 -5.09 -2.24 -8.00
C SER A 103 -5.63 -3.49 -7.32
N LEU A 104 -4.92 -4.61 -7.43
CA LEU A 104 -5.30 -5.87 -6.79
C LEU A 104 -5.34 -5.73 -5.27
N LEU A 105 -4.31 -5.12 -4.67
CA LEU A 105 -4.28 -4.87 -3.23
C LEU A 105 -5.43 -3.95 -2.78
N ALA A 106 -5.70 -2.88 -3.53
CA ALA A 106 -6.78 -1.95 -3.25
C ALA A 106 -8.16 -2.66 -3.21
N VAL A 107 -8.49 -3.42 -4.26
CA VAL A 107 -9.76 -4.17 -4.33
C VAL A 107 -9.85 -5.27 -3.27
N SER A 108 -8.75 -6.00 -3.06
CA SER A 108 -8.71 -7.07 -2.05
C SER A 108 -8.90 -6.53 -0.64
N ASN A 109 -8.33 -5.36 -0.33
CA ASN A 109 -8.52 -4.72 0.98
C ASN A 109 -9.98 -4.31 1.22
N ILE A 110 -10.72 -3.85 0.19
CA ILE A 110 -12.13 -3.51 0.36
C ILE A 110 -12.93 -4.74 0.80
N LYS A 111 -12.73 -5.90 0.15
CA LYS A 111 -13.43 -7.13 0.52
C LYS A 111 -12.94 -7.69 1.86
N MET A 112 -11.64 -7.73 2.09
CA MET A 112 -11.06 -8.25 3.34
C MET A 112 -11.57 -7.45 4.54
N TYR A 113 -11.62 -6.12 4.41
CA TYR A 113 -12.09 -5.27 5.48
C TYR A 113 -13.58 -5.46 5.78
N HIS A 114 -14.40 -5.64 4.75
CA HIS A 114 -15.83 -5.90 4.92
C HIS A 114 -16.10 -7.15 5.76
N GLU A 115 -15.34 -8.22 5.51
CA GLU A 115 -15.55 -9.50 6.17
C GLU A 115 -14.89 -9.55 7.56
N TRP A 116 -13.65 -9.03 7.69
CA TRP A 116 -12.80 -9.28 8.87
C TRP A 116 -12.51 -8.01 9.68
N GLY A 117 -12.88 -6.82 9.19
CA GLY A 117 -12.56 -5.55 9.83
C GLY A 117 -11.06 -5.23 9.87
N ALA A 118 -10.26 -5.93 9.08
CA ALA A 118 -8.80 -5.85 9.04
C ALA A 118 -8.29 -5.61 7.61
N LEU A 119 -7.13 -4.96 7.51
CA LEU A 119 -6.44 -4.79 6.23
C LEU A 119 -5.74 -6.09 5.82
N LEU A 120 -5.55 -6.25 4.51
CA LEU A 120 -4.87 -7.41 3.94
C LEU A 120 -3.39 -7.39 4.32
N ASN A 121 -2.96 -8.43 5.04
CA ASN A 121 -1.56 -8.67 5.38
C ASN A 121 -0.97 -9.81 4.52
N PHE A 122 0.35 -10.00 4.62
CA PHE A 122 1.07 -11.01 3.86
C PHE A 122 0.72 -12.46 4.25
N GLY A 123 0.11 -12.67 5.43
CA GLY A 123 -0.44 -13.97 5.83
C GLY A 123 -1.56 -14.48 4.91
N VAL A 124 -2.07 -13.66 3.99
CA VAL A 124 -3.01 -14.08 2.93
C VAL A 124 -2.52 -15.31 2.16
N PHE A 125 -1.21 -15.50 2.00
CA PHE A 125 -0.68 -16.64 1.25
C PHE A 125 -0.93 -18.00 1.93
N ASP A 126 -1.08 -18.03 3.25
CA ASP A 126 -1.44 -19.25 3.99
C ASP A 126 -2.89 -19.68 3.65
N TYR A 127 -3.77 -18.70 3.44
CA TYR A 127 -5.15 -18.92 3.00
C TYR A 127 -5.24 -19.24 1.50
N VAL A 128 -4.49 -18.53 0.64
CA VAL A 128 -4.48 -18.76 -0.81
C VAL A 128 -3.91 -20.14 -1.16
N ALA A 129 -3.06 -20.72 -0.30
CA ALA A 129 -2.64 -22.11 -0.42
C ALA A 129 -3.82 -23.11 -0.35
N HIS A 130 -4.96 -22.70 0.21
CA HIS A 130 -6.20 -23.46 0.32
C HIS A 130 -7.35 -22.75 -0.44
N PRO A 131 -7.27 -22.65 -1.78
CA PRO A 131 -8.15 -21.80 -2.57
C PRO A 131 -9.61 -22.24 -2.52
N HIS A 132 -9.88 -23.53 -2.32
CA HIS A 132 -11.24 -24.04 -2.13
C HIS A 132 -11.91 -23.40 -0.90
N GLU A 133 -11.18 -23.25 0.20
CA GLU A 133 -11.70 -22.62 1.42
C GLU A 133 -11.97 -21.13 1.16
N VAL A 134 -11.05 -20.43 0.52
CA VAL A 134 -11.20 -18.99 0.21
C VAL A 134 -12.44 -18.73 -0.67
N LEU A 135 -12.68 -19.56 -1.68
CA LEU A 135 -13.79 -19.39 -2.61
C LEU A 135 -15.16 -19.68 -1.98
N THR A 136 -15.23 -20.44 -0.89
CA THR A 136 -16.50 -20.64 -0.16
C THR A 136 -16.99 -19.37 0.54
N PHE A 137 -16.11 -18.41 0.83
CA PHE A 137 -16.46 -17.13 1.46
C PHE A 137 -16.94 -16.05 0.47
N ILE A 138 -16.84 -16.29 -0.85
CA ILE A 138 -17.18 -15.30 -1.87
C ILE A 138 -18.23 -15.87 -2.81
N SER A 139 -19.42 -15.25 -2.85
CA SER A 139 -20.43 -15.65 -3.82
C SER A 139 -20.00 -15.34 -5.25
N THR A 140 -20.49 -16.10 -6.23
CA THR A 140 -20.17 -15.90 -7.64
C THR A 140 -20.47 -14.47 -8.12
N SER A 141 -21.57 -13.86 -7.64
CA SER A 141 -21.92 -12.47 -7.97
C SER A 141 -20.92 -11.47 -7.39
N GLN A 142 -20.49 -11.66 -6.14
CA GLN A 142 -19.46 -10.82 -5.52
C GLN A 142 -18.12 -10.94 -6.24
N LEU A 143 -17.74 -12.14 -6.69
CA LEU A 143 -16.53 -12.35 -7.47
C LEU A 143 -16.54 -11.53 -8.77
N PHE A 144 -17.64 -11.59 -9.54
CA PHE A 144 -17.78 -10.79 -10.76
C PHE A 144 -17.72 -9.28 -10.49
N LEU A 145 -18.33 -8.81 -9.39
CA LEU A 145 -18.25 -7.41 -8.99
C LEU A 145 -16.82 -6.99 -8.64
N LEU A 146 -16.08 -7.82 -7.90
CA LEU A 146 -14.68 -7.54 -7.54
C LEU A 146 -13.78 -7.51 -8.77
N ILE A 147 -13.96 -8.45 -9.71
CA ILE A 147 -13.23 -8.47 -10.98
C ILE A 147 -13.57 -7.22 -11.81
N GLY A 148 -14.85 -6.86 -11.92
CA GLY A 148 -15.28 -5.66 -12.61
C GLY A 148 -14.66 -4.41 -12.00
N PHE A 149 -14.65 -4.31 -10.67
CA PHE A 149 -14.04 -3.18 -9.97
C PHE A 149 -12.51 -3.14 -10.13
N LEU A 150 -11.83 -4.29 -10.13
CA LEU A 150 -10.40 -4.40 -10.42
C LEU A 150 -10.09 -3.88 -11.83
N ILE A 151 -10.86 -4.29 -12.85
CA ILE A 151 -10.69 -3.83 -14.23
C ILE A 151 -10.89 -2.32 -14.32
N LEU A 152 -11.91 -1.77 -13.66
CA LEU A 152 -12.20 -0.33 -13.66
C LEU A 152 -11.08 0.47 -12.99
N TYR A 153 -10.66 0.08 -11.78
CA TYR A 153 -9.62 0.78 -11.03
C TYR A 153 -8.26 0.68 -11.73
N PHE A 154 -7.91 -0.50 -12.26
CA PHE A 154 -6.70 -0.70 -13.06
C PHE A 154 -6.74 0.11 -14.37
N GLY A 155 -7.85 0.04 -15.11
CA GLY A 155 -8.04 0.77 -16.36
C GLY A 155 -7.98 2.28 -16.18
N PHE A 156 -8.63 2.81 -15.13
CA PHE A 156 -8.53 4.22 -14.75
C PHE A 156 -7.09 4.60 -14.41
N SER A 157 -6.39 3.77 -13.63
CA SER A 157 -5.00 4.02 -13.27
C SER A 157 -4.08 4.07 -14.49
N LEU A 158 -4.25 3.16 -15.46
CA LEU A 158 -3.51 3.19 -16.71
C LEU A 158 -3.86 4.40 -17.58
N TRP A 159 -5.13 4.78 -17.66
CA TRP A 159 -5.57 5.98 -18.36
C TRP A 159 -4.95 7.24 -17.75
N LEU A 160 -4.97 7.35 -16.42
CA LEU A 160 -4.39 8.49 -15.69
C LEU A 160 -2.87 8.54 -15.88
N PHE A 161 -2.19 7.40 -15.81
CA PHE A 161 -0.76 7.28 -16.09
C PHE A 161 -0.44 7.78 -17.51
N LYS A 162 -1.23 7.37 -18.51
CA LYS A 162 -1.11 7.85 -19.89
C LYS A 162 -1.33 9.35 -20.03
N LYS A 163 -2.23 9.92 -19.24
CA LYS A 163 -2.54 11.35 -19.28
C LYS A 163 -1.46 12.22 -18.62
N ILE A 164 -0.92 11.78 -17.48
CA ILE A 164 -0.05 12.62 -16.64
C ILE A 164 1.44 12.33 -16.85
N VAL A 165 1.82 11.07 -17.05
CA VAL A 165 3.23 10.66 -16.88
C VAL A 165 3.94 10.39 -18.20
N THR A 166 3.25 9.85 -19.22
CA THR A 166 3.93 9.17 -20.35
C THR A 166 5.09 9.94 -20.96
N ASN A 167 6.07 9.14 -21.37
CA ASN A 167 7.39 9.51 -21.89
C ASN A 167 8.36 10.02 -20.83
N PHE A 168 9.56 9.44 -20.86
CA PHE A 168 10.70 10.06 -20.21
C PHE A 168 10.92 11.45 -20.80
N SER A 169 11.28 12.39 -19.93
CA SER A 169 11.81 13.68 -20.37
C SER A 169 12.99 13.42 -21.31
N ALA A 170 13.06 14.17 -22.41
CA ALA A 170 14.22 14.13 -23.31
C ALA A 170 15.53 14.35 -22.53
N PRO A 171 16.66 13.79 -22.99
CA PRO A 171 17.94 14.00 -22.34
C PRO A 171 18.20 15.48 -22.09
N VAL A 172 18.41 15.84 -20.83
CA VAL A 172 18.63 17.22 -20.42
C VAL A 172 20.00 17.67 -20.94
N LYS A 173 20.06 18.73 -21.75
CA LYS A 173 21.34 19.22 -22.30
C LYS A 173 22.18 19.98 -21.27
N ASN A 174 21.51 20.77 -20.42
CA ASN A 174 22.18 21.54 -19.38
C ASN A 174 22.70 20.60 -18.28
N VAL A 175 24.03 20.54 -18.12
CA VAL A 175 24.70 19.67 -17.16
C VAL A 175 24.29 20.00 -15.72
N PHE A 176 24.23 21.28 -15.35
CA PHE A 176 23.80 21.69 -14.01
C PHE A 176 22.38 21.21 -13.70
N LEU A 177 21.43 21.46 -14.61
CA LEU A 177 20.05 21.00 -14.43
C LEU A 177 19.94 19.47 -14.37
N LYS A 178 20.69 18.75 -15.22
CA LYS A 178 20.74 17.28 -15.22
C LYS A 178 21.24 16.76 -13.88
N THR A 179 22.36 17.29 -13.39
CA THR A 179 22.96 16.90 -12.11
C THR A 179 21.99 17.16 -10.96
N THR A 180 21.36 18.34 -10.92
CA THR A 180 20.35 18.67 -9.91
C THR A 180 19.17 17.69 -9.92
N LEU A 181 18.64 17.36 -11.10
CA LEU A 181 17.53 16.40 -11.24
C LEU A 181 17.91 14.95 -10.88
N ILE A 182 19.20 14.61 -10.84
CA ILE A 182 19.69 13.29 -10.40
C ILE A 182 19.98 13.31 -8.89
N ILE A 183 20.70 14.31 -8.38
CA ILE A 183 21.13 14.35 -6.99
C ILE A 183 19.96 14.62 -6.04
N MET A 184 19.04 15.51 -6.40
CA MET A 184 17.92 15.86 -5.53
C MET A 184 17.03 14.65 -5.15
N PRO A 185 16.60 13.79 -6.09
CA PRO A 185 15.87 12.57 -5.72
C PRO A 185 16.68 11.56 -4.91
N ILE A 186 18.01 11.46 -5.11
CA ILE A 186 18.87 10.58 -4.31
C ILE A 186 18.82 10.97 -2.83
N VAL A 187 18.71 12.27 -2.53
CA VAL A 187 18.58 12.77 -1.15
C VAL A 187 17.14 12.67 -0.63
N ILE A 188 16.14 12.99 -1.47
CA ILE A 188 14.75 13.07 -1.04
C ILE A 188 14.07 11.71 -0.89
N LEU A 189 14.33 10.75 -1.78
CA LEU A 189 13.65 9.45 -1.76
C LEU A 189 13.88 8.67 -0.46
N PRO A 190 15.10 8.62 0.13
CA PRO A 190 15.30 7.99 1.45
C PRO A 190 14.52 8.69 2.59
N VAL A 191 14.40 10.02 2.54
CA VAL A 191 13.61 10.78 3.53
C VAL A 191 12.12 10.46 3.38
N MET A 192 11.62 10.40 2.14
CA MET A 192 10.25 9.97 1.86
C MET A 192 10.02 8.52 2.34
N ALA A 193 10.93 7.59 2.04
CA ALA A 193 10.86 6.19 2.43
C ALA A 193 10.74 6.03 3.95
N ARG A 194 11.51 6.81 4.71
CA ARG A 194 11.43 6.85 6.18
C ARG A 194 10.18 7.55 6.69
N GLY A 195 9.43 8.26 5.85
CA GLY A 195 8.27 9.06 6.22
C GLY A 195 8.61 10.39 6.90
N GLY A 196 9.82 10.93 6.67
CA GLY A 196 10.32 12.18 7.25
C GLY A 196 11.70 12.07 7.93
N LEU A 197 12.06 13.10 8.69
CA LEU A 197 13.37 13.24 9.37
C LEU A 197 13.35 12.75 10.83
N GLN A 198 12.36 11.95 11.21
CA GLN A 198 12.27 11.37 12.55
C GLN A 198 13.36 10.32 12.84
N LEU A 199 13.56 10.04 14.13
CA LEU A 199 14.55 9.09 14.65
C LEU A 199 14.34 7.66 14.13
N ALA A 200 13.09 7.17 14.22
CA ALA A 200 12.71 5.83 13.77
C ALA A 200 12.08 5.85 12.37
N PRO A 201 12.22 4.79 11.56
CA PRO A 201 11.43 4.63 10.34
C PRO A 201 9.92 4.73 10.63
N ILE A 202 9.15 5.23 9.66
CA ILE A 202 7.69 5.27 9.75
C ILE A 202 7.11 3.86 9.91
N ASN A 203 6.04 3.74 10.69
CA ASN A 203 5.26 2.52 10.84
C ASN A 203 3.76 2.79 10.64
N GLU A 204 2.93 1.76 10.62
CA GLU A 204 1.47 1.86 10.47
C GLU A 204 0.81 2.70 11.56
N SER A 205 1.34 2.65 12.80
CA SER A 205 0.83 3.43 13.93
C SER A 205 0.97 4.94 13.73
N SER A 206 1.85 5.39 12.84
CA SER A 206 2.01 6.81 12.51
C SER A 206 0.77 7.43 11.84
N ALA A 207 -0.12 6.59 11.29
CA ALA A 207 -1.38 7.00 10.70
C ALA A 207 -2.57 6.90 11.67
N TYR A 208 -2.34 6.53 12.93
CA TYR A 208 -3.39 6.40 13.94
C TYR A 208 -3.65 7.76 14.59
N PHE A 209 -4.90 8.23 14.50
CA PHE A 209 -5.31 9.53 15.01
C PHE A 209 -6.69 9.51 15.70
N SER A 210 -7.50 8.49 15.43
CA SER A 210 -8.86 8.34 15.97
C SER A 210 -8.94 7.22 17.00
N LYS A 211 -9.88 7.34 17.95
CA LYS A 211 -10.25 6.25 18.86
C LYS A 211 -11.01 5.13 18.14
N THR A 212 -11.63 5.42 17.01
CA THR A 212 -12.32 4.42 16.18
C THR A 212 -11.32 3.79 15.21
N PRO A 213 -11.00 2.49 15.33
CA PRO A 213 -9.97 1.83 14.52
C PRO A 213 -10.18 1.95 13.01
N PHE A 214 -11.44 1.97 12.58
CA PHE A 214 -11.82 2.13 11.18
C PHE A 214 -11.11 3.31 10.50
N TYR A 215 -11.15 4.51 11.08
CA TYR A 215 -10.53 5.68 10.46
C TYR A 215 -9.00 5.60 10.40
N ASN A 216 -8.38 4.91 11.36
CA ASN A 216 -6.94 4.66 11.35
C ASN A 216 -6.60 3.68 10.21
N HIS A 217 -7.38 2.62 10.04
CA HIS A 217 -7.20 1.66 8.94
C HIS A 217 -7.40 2.30 7.56
N VAL A 218 -8.35 3.25 7.41
CA VAL A 218 -8.50 4.03 6.16
C VAL A 218 -7.25 4.87 5.85
N ALA A 219 -6.61 5.42 6.87
CA ALA A 219 -5.42 6.25 6.68
C ALA A 219 -4.20 5.42 6.20
N ILE A 220 -4.12 4.15 6.61
CA ILE A 220 -3.02 3.26 6.23
C ILE A 220 -3.02 2.98 4.72
N ASN A 221 -1.83 3.08 4.11
CA ASN A 221 -1.65 2.69 2.71
C ASN A 221 -1.60 1.14 2.61
N PRO A 222 -2.48 0.50 1.81
CA PRO A 222 -2.54 -0.96 1.75
C PRO A 222 -1.27 -1.64 1.26
N ALA A 223 -0.57 -1.02 0.31
CA ALA A 223 0.66 -1.58 -0.24
C ALA A 223 1.81 -1.47 0.75
N TRP A 224 1.86 -0.36 1.49
CA TRP A 224 2.80 -0.19 2.59
C TRP A 224 2.59 -1.25 3.67
N TYR A 225 1.34 -1.40 4.13
CA TYR A 225 0.97 -2.35 5.19
C TYR A 225 1.26 -3.79 4.78
N PHE A 226 0.87 -4.17 3.55
CA PHE A 226 1.14 -5.49 3.02
C PHE A 226 2.64 -5.81 3.02
N LEU A 227 3.47 -4.88 2.54
CA LEU A 227 4.92 -5.07 2.50
C LEU A 227 5.55 -5.07 3.89
N HIS A 228 5.08 -4.23 4.82
CA HIS A 228 5.56 -4.23 6.20
C HIS A 228 5.28 -5.58 6.89
N SER A 229 4.05 -6.08 6.76
CA SER A 229 3.65 -7.37 7.35
C SER A 229 4.47 -8.56 6.85
N TYR A 230 5.00 -8.50 5.62
CA TYR A 230 5.95 -9.49 5.12
C TYR A 230 7.26 -9.51 5.91
N PHE A 231 7.82 -8.33 6.19
CA PHE A 231 9.06 -8.21 6.94
C PHE A 231 8.87 -8.61 8.41
N ASP A 232 7.71 -8.31 8.99
CA ASP A 232 7.37 -8.74 10.35
C ASP A 232 7.31 -10.27 10.44
N LEU A 233 6.58 -10.93 9.51
CA LEU A 233 6.45 -12.40 9.47
C LEU A 233 7.78 -13.13 9.29
N LYS A 234 8.77 -12.51 8.63
CA LYS A 234 10.11 -13.10 8.47
C LYS A 234 10.92 -13.19 9.76
N THR A 235 10.48 -12.53 10.83
CA THR A 235 11.18 -12.55 12.11
C THR A 235 10.94 -13.88 12.81
N THR A 236 11.74 -14.90 12.49
CA THR A 236 11.60 -16.28 13.01
C THR A 236 12.06 -16.45 14.46
N LYS A 237 12.70 -15.43 15.05
CA LYS A 237 13.07 -15.44 16.46
C LYS A 237 11.87 -14.99 17.27
N ASN A 238 11.34 -15.88 18.12
CA ASN A 238 10.37 -15.53 19.14
C ASN A 238 10.96 -14.41 20.02
N PRO A 239 10.46 -13.16 19.94
CA PRO A 239 10.98 -12.07 20.75
C PRO A 239 10.55 -12.18 22.22
N TYR A 240 9.60 -13.09 22.52
CA TYR A 240 9.01 -13.30 23.84
C TYR A 240 9.65 -14.47 24.61
N VAL A 241 10.90 -14.82 24.32
CA VAL A 241 11.66 -15.81 25.11
C VAL A 241 12.21 -15.12 26.36
N TYR A 242 11.36 -15.02 27.38
CA TYR A 242 11.71 -14.45 28.70
C TYR A 242 11.99 -15.51 29.77
N MET A 243 11.77 -16.79 29.46
CA MET A 243 11.79 -17.90 30.40
C MET A 243 12.33 -19.16 29.71
N ASP A 244 12.91 -20.06 30.51
CA ASP A 244 13.30 -21.39 30.04
C ASP A 244 12.10 -22.20 29.52
N GLY A 245 12.31 -22.97 28.45
CA GLY A 245 11.24 -23.71 27.77
C GLY A 245 10.57 -24.74 28.66
N ALA A 246 11.31 -25.42 29.55
CA ALA A 246 10.75 -26.41 30.46
C ALA A 246 9.90 -25.76 31.56
N GLU A 247 10.31 -24.59 32.06
CA GLU A 247 9.52 -23.82 33.01
C GLU A 247 8.22 -23.30 32.38
N ALA A 248 8.30 -22.77 31.15
CA ALA A 248 7.14 -22.30 30.40
C ALA A 248 6.13 -23.43 30.17
N GLU A 249 6.60 -24.62 29.76
CA GLU A 249 5.73 -25.78 29.53
C GLU A 249 5.07 -26.26 30.84
N LYS A 250 5.83 -26.30 31.94
CA LYS A 250 5.30 -26.67 33.27
C LYS A 250 4.23 -25.69 33.75
N ARG A 251 4.46 -24.39 33.61
CA ARG A 251 3.47 -23.35 33.94
C ARG A 251 2.23 -23.46 33.06
N ASN A 252 2.40 -23.65 31.76
CA ASN A 252 1.30 -23.80 30.82
C ASN A 252 0.43 -25.02 31.15
N LYS A 253 1.05 -26.17 31.41
CA LYS A 253 0.35 -27.38 31.86
C LYS A 253 -0.43 -27.13 33.15
N ASN A 254 0.17 -26.46 34.14
CA ASN A 254 -0.51 -26.14 35.39
C ASN A 254 -1.71 -25.20 35.22
N LEU A 255 -1.67 -24.27 34.26
CA LEU A 255 -2.81 -23.39 33.94
C LEU A 255 -4.00 -24.20 33.41
N PHE A 256 -3.76 -25.13 32.48
CA PHE A 256 -4.82 -25.95 31.89
C PHE A 256 -5.27 -27.13 32.77
N LEU A 257 -4.41 -27.62 33.67
CA LEU A 257 -4.79 -28.63 34.67
C LEU A 257 -5.68 -28.06 35.78
N LYS A 258 -5.48 -26.80 36.18
CA LYS A 258 -6.39 -26.12 37.12
C LYS A 258 -7.79 -25.88 36.54
N ALA A 259 -7.89 -25.65 35.23
CA ALA A 259 -9.17 -25.41 34.55
C ALA A 259 -10.08 -26.66 34.50
N LYS A 260 -9.52 -27.88 34.51
CA LYS A 260 -10.32 -29.13 34.54
C LYS A 260 -11.13 -29.32 35.82
N HIS A 261 -10.81 -28.60 36.90
CA HIS A 261 -11.50 -28.72 38.19
C HIS A 261 -12.61 -27.69 38.40
N HIS A 262 -12.95 -26.90 37.38
CA HIS A 262 -14.14 -26.05 37.37
C HIS A 262 -14.99 -26.38 36.12
N CYS A 263 -15.65 -27.57 36.09
CA CYS A 263 -16.90 -27.69 35.32
C CYS A 263 -17.85 -26.65 35.94
N PHE A 264 -18.19 -25.59 35.19
CA PHE A 264 -19.12 -24.55 35.67
C PHE A 264 -20.55 -25.09 35.81
N ASN A 265 -20.83 -26.27 35.23
CA ASN A 265 -22.06 -27.03 35.39
C ASN A 265 -21.73 -28.53 35.55
N PRO A 266 -22.07 -29.17 36.69
CA PRO A 266 -21.84 -30.61 36.91
C PRO A 266 -22.71 -31.55 36.06
N GLU A 267 -23.75 -31.05 35.37
CA GLU A 267 -24.70 -31.90 34.63
C GLU A 267 -24.32 -32.17 33.17
N VAL A 268 -23.23 -31.56 32.67
CA VAL A 268 -22.78 -31.70 31.26
C VAL A 268 -21.37 -32.31 31.18
N CYS A 269 -20.88 -32.83 32.30
CA CYS A 269 -19.72 -33.70 32.42
C CYS A 269 -20.28 -35.09 32.84
#